data_AF-A0A7K2N117-F1
#
_entry.id   AF-A0A7K2N117-F1
#
_cell.length_a   1.000
_cell.length_b   1.000
_cell.length_c   1.000
_cell.angle_alpha   90.00
_cell.angle_beta   90.00
_cell.angle_gamma   90.00
#
_symmetry.space_group_name_H-M   'P 1'
#
loop_
_entity.id
_entity.type
_entity.pdbx_description
1 polymer ?
#
loop_
_entity_poly.entity_id
_entity_poly.type
_entity_poly.pdbx_seq_one_letter_code
_entity_poly.pdbx_strand_id
1 'polypeptide(L)'
;VLRRDRTEVQAAVEAVGAFFTRGGSVDWPAMLAGGRRVDLPTYAFQHERYWLDAPVNVGDVTALGLQRAEHPLLGAAVELAGSDRMVFAGRLSAASQGWLADHAVHGTVLIPGTALVELALAAGDRMGCGRLEELTLQAPLVLPETGAVQLQVSVGEPDAEGRRTVEIHSRPERDAAEAAWACNALGALTEAAAHPAPAALGEVWPPQDASAVEVDAFYDGLADRGYEYGPVFQGLRRAWRRGDEVFAEVALPEEAANAAGAFGVHPALLDAALHAMNFASATGGSGTPLPFAWTGVTLHAVGATVLRVRIAPDDARGAVGVELFDQTGLPVASVESLALREVSPEQLAVADDADSLFEVEWVSAADGGSAEAGAVSWAVLGDGPLAEGGEVFADV
;
A
#
# COMPACT_ATOMS: atom_id res chain seq x y z
N VAL A 1 46.31 61.67 -4.90
CA VAL A 1 44.88 61.53 -5.27
C VAL A 1 44.53 62.59 -6.32
N LEU A 2 45.24 62.59 -7.46
CA LEU A 2 44.91 63.43 -8.61
C LEU A 2 45.26 62.60 -9.84
N ARG A 3 44.25 62.22 -10.63
CA ARG A 3 44.43 61.50 -11.90
C ARG A 3 43.92 62.40 -13.01
N ARG A 4 44.66 62.46 -14.12
CA ARG A 4 44.20 63.12 -15.34
C ARG A 4 42.88 62.45 -15.75
N ASP A 5 41.86 63.25 -16.02
CA ASP A 5 40.53 62.82 -16.49
C ASP A 5 39.51 62.34 -15.43
N ARG A 6 39.68 62.66 -14.14
CA ARG A 6 38.63 62.47 -13.11
C ARG A 6 38.43 63.73 -12.25
N THR A 7 37.21 63.95 -11.79
CA THR A 7 36.96 65.01 -10.79
C THR A 7 37.68 64.67 -9.49
N GLU A 8 38.19 65.68 -8.81
CA GLU A 8 38.94 65.50 -7.56
C GLU A 8 38.11 64.77 -6.49
N VAL A 9 36.81 65.06 -6.44
CA VAL A 9 35.85 64.43 -5.53
C VAL A 9 35.71 62.93 -5.82
N GLN A 10 35.55 62.54 -7.08
CA GLN A 10 35.45 61.13 -7.45
C GLN A 10 36.73 60.37 -7.11
N ALA A 11 37.90 60.95 -7.43
CA ALA A 11 39.19 60.32 -7.12
C ALA A 11 39.42 60.16 -5.62
N ALA A 12 38.93 61.10 -4.80
CA ALA A 12 39.01 61.03 -3.35
C ALA A 12 38.10 59.94 -2.76
N VAL A 13 36.82 59.88 -3.17
CA VAL A 13 35.87 58.87 -2.68
C VAL A 13 36.29 57.45 -3.09
N GLU A 14 36.79 57.29 -4.32
CA GLU A 14 37.33 56.00 -4.78
C GLU A 14 38.57 55.57 -3.97
N ALA A 15 39.44 56.51 -3.60
CA ALA A 15 40.62 56.21 -2.79
C ALA A 15 40.23 55.78 -1.35
N VAL A 16 39.23 56.44 -0.75
CA VAL A 16 38.70 56.08 0.57
C VAL A 16 38.01 54.71 0.51
N GLY A 17 37.21 54.45 -0.52
CA GLY A 17 36.59 53.14 -0.75
C GLY A 17 37.64 52.03 -0.88
N ALA A 18 38.69 52.26 -1.68
CA ALA A 18 39.77 51.30 -1.86
C ALA A 18 40.57 51.03 -0.57
N PHE A 19 40.74 52.05 0.28
CA PHE A 19 41.37 51.90 1.59
C PHE A 19 40.50 51.05 2.53
N PHE A 20 39.20 51.32 2.58
CA PHE A 20 38.26 50.55 3.39
C PHE A 20 38.16 49.08 2.96
N THR A 21 38.04 48.80 1.66
CA THR A 21 37.97 47.43 1.14
C THR A 21 39.24 46.62 1.37
N ARG A 22 40.36 47.28 1.68
CA ARG A 22 41.63 46.64 2.06
C ARG A 22 41.79 46.49 3.58
N GLY A 23 40.74 46.75 4.35
CA GLY A 23 40.73 46.64 5.82
C GLY A 23 41.14 47.91 6.56
N GLY A 24 41.29 49.04 5.86
CA GLY A 24 41.53 50.34 6.48
C GLY A 24 40.31 50.85 7.23
N SER A 25 40.52 51.53 8.37
CA SER A 25 39.43 52.14 9.15
C SER A 25 39.12 53.55 8.64
N VAL A 26 37.85 53.82 8.32
CA VAL A 26 37.39 55.13 7.83
C VAL A 26 36.40 55.72 8.84
N ASP A 27 36.59 56.99 9.19
CA ASP A 27 35.62 57.76 9.98
C ASP A 27 34.45 58.20 9.08
N TRP A 28 33.50 57.28 8.87
CA TRP A 28 32.30 57.53 8.07
C TRP A 28 31.43 58.67 8.60
N PRO A 29 31.21 58.84 9.92
CA PRO A 29 30.53 60.01 10.45
C PRO A 29 31.15 61.35 10.04
N ALA A 30 32.49 61.47 10.04
CA ALA A 30 33.16 62.67 9.57
C ALA A 30 33.04 62.86 8.05
N MET A 31 33.08 61.78 7.27
CA MET A 31 32.97 61.81 5.81
C MET A 31 31.55 62.12 5.31
N LEU A 32 30.51 61.66 6.04
CA LEU A 32 29.10 61.72 5.66
C LEU A 32 28.30 62.66 6.58
N ALA A 33 28.87 63.82 6.92
CA ALA A 33 28.22 64.80 7.77
C ALA A 33 26.81 65.16 7.24
N GLY A 34 25.79 64.94 8.06
CA GLY A 34 24.37 65.17 7.69
C GLY A 34 23.67 63.98 7.02
N GLY A 35 24.32 62.82 6.89
CA GLY A 35 23.70 61.59 6.40
C GLY A 35 22.64 61.04 7.35
N ARG A 36 21.66 60.31 6.80
CA ARG A 36 20.64 59.56 7.55
C ARG A 36 20.78 58.06 7.30
N ARG A 37 20.44 57.25 8.29
CA ARG A 37 20.32 55.79 8.10
C ARG A 37 19.10 55.51 7.22
N VAL A 38 19.26 54.57 6.31
CA VAL A 38 18.20 54.07 5.44
C VAL A 38 18.17 52.55 5.55
N ASP A 39 17.00 51.95 5.37
CA ASP A 39 16.89 50.50 5.31
C ASP A 39 17.60 50.00 4.05
N LEU A 40 18.47 49.01 4.25
CA LEU A 40 19.16 48.29 3.19
C LEU A 40 18.65 46.85 3.16
N PRO A 41 18.75 46.14 2.03
CA PRO A 41 18.52 44.70 1.99
C PRO A 41 19.29 44.00 3.11
N THR A 42 18.67 43.00 3.72
CA THR A 42 19.32 42.20 4.76
C THR A 42 20.52 41.45 4.20
N TYR A 43 21.44 41.07 5.08
CA TYR A 43 22.60 40.26 4.71
C TYR A 43 22.14 38.97 4.02
N ALA A 44 22.72 38.66 2.86
CA ALA A 44 22.47 37.42 2.14
C ALA A 44 23.16 36.26 2.86
N PHE A 45 22.51 35.70 3.88
CA PHE A 45 23.00 34.50 4.56
C PHE A 45 23.17 33.35 3.54
N GLN A 46 24.23 32.57 3.71
CA GLN A 46 24.36 31.29 3.00
C GLN A 46 23.36 30.31 3.60
N HIS A 47 22.35 29.94 2.82
CA HIS A 47 21.31 28.99 3.24
C HIS A 47 21.79 27.56 3.05
N GLU A 48 22.72 27.13 3.90
CA GLU A 48 23.07 25.72 4.04
C GLU A 48 22.17 25.06 5.09
N ARG A 49 21.65 23.88 4.76
CA ARG A 49 20.79 23.10 5.64
C ARG A 49 21.66 22.40 6.69
N TYR A 50 21.61 22.90 7.92
CA TYR A 50 22.22 22.27 9.09
C TYR A 50 21.12 21.64 9.96
N TRP A 51 20.83 20.36 9.74
CA TRP A 51 19.84 19.59 10.50
C TRP A 51 20.43 18.27 11.00
N LEU A 52 19.93 17.76 12.12
CA LEU A 52 20.29 16.43 12.62
C LEU A 52 19.45 15.39 11.88
N ASP A 53 19.96 14.88 10.76
CA ASP A 53 19.40 13.71 10.10
C ASP A 53 19.92 12.44 10.81
N ALA A 54 19.47 12.23 12.06
CA ALA A 54 19.70 10.95 12.72
C ALA A 54 18.69 9.94 12.16
N PRO A 55 19.11 8.74 11.71
CA PRO A 55 18.15 7.67 11.46
C PRO A 55 17.36 7.49 12.74
N VAL A 56 16.03 7.52 12.64
CA VAL A 56 15.15 7.18 13.76
C VAL A 56 15.40 5.70 14.06
N ASN A 57 16.40 5.43 14.91
CA ASN A 57 16.52 4.13 15.53
C ASN A 57 15.23 3.96 16.31
N VAL A 58 14.36 3.07 15.81
CA VAL A 58 13.30 2.46 16.61
C VAL A 58 13.98 2.08 17.91
N GLY A 59 13.65 2.77 19.01
CA GLY A 59 14.27 2.49 20.30
C GLY A 59 14.22 1.00 20.55
N ASP A 60 15.28 0.42 21.15
CA ASP A 60 15.34 -1.02 21.35
C ASP A 60 14.08 -1.50 22.08
N VAL A 61 13.14 -2.11 21.34
CA VAL A 61 11.85 -2.56 21.87
C VAL A 61 12.04 -3.63 22.95
N THR A 62 13.21 -4.29 22.97
CA THR A 62 13.56 -5.23 24.02
C THR A 62 13.83 -4.56 25.36
N ALA A 63 14.24 -3.27 25.37
CA ALA A 63 14.35 -2.49 26.60
C ALA A 63 12.97 -2.21 27.23
N LEU A 64 11.88 -2.30 26.44
CA LEU A 64 10.49 -2.22 26.90
C LEU A 64 9.91 -3.61 27.22
N GLY A 65 10.72 -4.67 27.16
CA GLY A 65 10.28 -6.05 27.39
C GLY A 65 9.54 -6.68 26.20
N LEU A 66 9.56 -6.06 25.02
CA LEU A 66 8.93 -6.58 23.80
C LEU A 66 9.93 -7.36 22.95
N GLN A 67 9.44 -8.31 22.15
CA GLN A 67 10.26 -9.01 21.18
C GLN A 67 10.42 -8.17 19.90
N ARG A 68 11.53 -8.32 19.18
CA ARG A 68 11.65 -7.80 17.81
C ARG A 68 10.83 -8.69 16.87
N ALA A 69 10.16 -8.08 15.89
CA ALA A 69 9.38 -8.83 14.90
C ALA A 69 10.23 -9.36 13.73
N GLU A 70 11.50 -8.92 13.60
CA GLU A 70 12.45 -9.35 12.56
C GLU A 70 11.93 -9.17 11.12
N HIS A 71 11.14 -8.11 10.88
CA HIS A 71 10.57 -7.83 9.56
C HIS A 71 10.63 -6.31 9.24
N PRO A 72 10.90 -5.88 8.00
CA PRO A 72 11.10 -4.46 7.66
C PRO A 72 9.90 -3.54 7.95
N LEU A 73 8.68 -4.09 7.97
CA LEU A 73 7.45 -3.34 8.24
C LEU A 73 6.92 -3.52 9.67
N LEU A 74 7.53 -4.40 10.48
CA LEU A 74 7.09 -4.69 11.85
C LEU A 74 8.27 -4.48 12.82
N GLY A 75 8.09 -3.62 13.81
CA GLY A 75 9.13 -3.28 14.78
C GLY A 75 9.11 -4.18 16.02
N ALA A 76 7.93 -4.56 16.50
CA ALA A 76 7.75 -5.30 17.75
C ALA A 76 6.73 -6.43 17.62
N ALA A 77 6.89 -7.44 18.46
CA ALA A 77 5.98 -8.56 18.63
C ALA A 77 5.68 -8.76 20.13
N VAL A 78 4.42 -9.09 20.44
CA VAL A 78 3.91 -9.29 21.80
C VAL A 78 3.06 -10.54 21.85
N GLU A 79 3.47 -11.50 22.68
CA GLU A 79 2.63 -12.64 23.07
C GLU A 79 1.68 -12.19 24.19
N LEU A 80 0.38 -12.42 24.02
CA LEU A 80 -0.61 -12.03 25.02
C LEU A 80 -0.69 -13.07 26.14
N ALA A 81 -0.23 -12.68 27.33
CA ALA A 81 -0.20 -13.56 28.50
C ALA A 81 -1.55 -14.22 28.78
N GLY A 82 -1.55 -15.54 28.92
CA GLY A 82 -2.76 -16.34 29.18
C GLY A 82 -3.55 -16.72 27.94
N SER A 83 -3.03 -16.47 26.73
CA SER A 83 -3.62 -16.89 25.46
C SER A 83 -2.55 -17.29 24.45
N ASP A 84 -2.94 -18.00 23.39
CA ASP A 84 -2.06 -18.32 22.26
C ASP A 84 -2.24 -17.30 21.12
N ARG A 85 -2.20 -16.02 21.48
CA ARG A 85 -2.37 -14.87 20.57
C ARG A 85 -1.09 -14.06 20.51
N MET A 86 -0.79 -13.56 19.31
CA MET A 86 0.30 -12.62 19.09
C MET A 86 -0.21 -11.33 18.47
N VAL A 87 0.38 -10.22 18.89
CA VAL A 87 0.19 -8.90 18.28
C VAL A 87 1.53 -8.36 17.84
N PHE A 88 1.61 -7.96 16.58
CA PHE A 88 2.76 -7.29 15.99
C PHE A 88 2.45 -5.82 15.81
N ALA A 89 3.44 -4.96 16.02
CA ALA A 89 3.30 -3.52 15.86
C ALA A 89 4.32 -3.00 14.84
N GLY A 90 3.84 -2.15 13.93
CA GLY A 90 4.64 -1.48 12.91
C GLY A 90 4.37 0.01 12.86
N ARG A 91 5.25 0.75 12.16
CA ARG A 91 5.09 2.16 11.87
C ARG A 91 5.54 2.41 10.45
N LEU A 92 4.63 2.85 9.59
CA LEU A 92 4.89 3.08 8.17
C LEU A 92 4.95 4.57 7.90
N SER A 93 5.97 5.03 7.18
CA SER A 93 6.09 6.41 6.72
C SER A 93 6.94 6.48 5.47
N ALA A 94 6.65 7.42 4.57
CA ALA A 94 7.50 7.67 3.41
C ALA A 94 8.95 8.04 3.81
N ALA A 95 9.15 8.62 5.00
CA ALA A 95 10.48 8.95 5.51
C ALA A 95 11.32 7.72 5.89
N SER A 96 10.69 6.64 6.35
CA SER A 96 11.38 5.40 6.78
C SER A 96 11.38 4.33 5.69
N GLN A 97 10.30 4.23 4.92
CA GLN A 97 10.13 3.29 3.83
C GLN A 97 9.77 4.06 2.55
N GLY A 98 10.75 4.76 1.98
CA GLY A 98 10.53 5.66 0.83
C GLY A 98 9.88 5.00 -0.38
N TRP A 99 10.15 3.71 -0.60
CA TRP A 99 9.54 2.95 -1.69
C TRP A 99 8.02 2.83 -1.57
N LEU A 100 7.43 2.95 -0.38
CA LEU A 100 5.96 2.91 -0.24
C LEU A 100 5.28 4.09 -0.94
N ALA A 101 5.98 5.22 -1.10
CA ALA A 101 5.47 6.39 -1.81
C ALA A 101 5.34 6.15 -3.33
N ASP A 102 5.99 5.12 -3.87
CA ASP A 102 5.93 4.76 -5.29
C ASP A 102 4.65 3.97 -5.64
N HIS A 103 3.74 3.73 -4.70
CA HIS A 103 2.46 3.07 -4.99
C HIS A 103 1.28 4.02 -4.76
N ALA A 104 0.99 4.83 -5.78
CA ALA A 104 -0.13 5.77 -5.77
C ALA A 104 -1.22 5.37 -6.76
N VAL A 105 -2.47 5.60 -6.36
CA VAL A 105 -3.67 5.37 -7.18
C VAL A 105 -4.57 6.60 -7.06
N HIS A 106 -4.90 7.23 -8.19
CA HIS A 106 -5.65 8.48 -8.27
C HIS A 106 -5.08 9.58 -7.36
N GLY A 107 -3.76 9.78 -7.39
CA GLY A 107 -3.04 10.75 -6.55
C GLY A 107 -2.90 10.37 -5.06
N THR A 108 -3.44 9.24 -4.62
CA THR A 108 -3.38 8.81 -3.21
C THR A 108 -2.36 7.69 -3.02
N VAL A 109 -1.40 7.87 -2.11
CA VAL A 109 -0.43 6.82 -1.77
C VAL A 109 -1.12 5.74 -0.93
N LEU A 110 -1.15 4.53 -1.46
CA LEU A 110 -1.78 3.37 -0.82
C LEU A 110 -0.73 2.32 -0.50
N ILE A 111 -0.81 1.73 0.69
CA ILE A 111 -0.07 0.49 0.96
C ILE A 111 -0.67 -0.60 0.07
N PRO A 112 0.13 -1.25 -0.78
CA PRO A 112 -0.38 -2.23 -1.73
C PRO A 112 -0.95 -3.44 -1.00
N GLY A 113 -1.95 -4.10 -1.60
CA GLY A 113 -2.52 -5.33 -1.05
C GLY A 113 -1.47 -6.43 -0.83
N THR A 114 -0.41 -6.45 -1.65
CA THR A 114 0.73 -7.37 -1.52
C THR A 114 1.55 -7.14 -0.24
N ALA A 115 1.61 -5.91 0.27
CA ALA A 115 2.24 -5.64 1.57
C ALA A 115 1.38 -6.17 2.72
N LEU A 116 0.05 -6.14 2.60
CA LEU A 116 -0.86 -6.73 3.59
C LEU A 116 -0.76 -8.26 3.60
N VAL A 117 -0.60 -8.89 2.43
CA VAL A 117 -0.30 -10.33 2.31
C VAL A 117 1.03 -10.68 2.97
N GLU A 118 2.09 -9.92 2.69
CA GLU A 118 3.41 -10.11 3.30
C GLU A 118 3.36 -9.99 4.83
N LEU A 119 2.65 -8.97 5.35
CA LEU A 119 2.45 -8.79 6.79
C LEU A 119 1.72 -9.96 7.44
N ALA A 120 0.68 -10.49 6.78
CA ALA A 120 -0.07 -11.64 7.27
C ALA A 120 0.78 -12.92 7.29
N LEU A 121 1.55 -13.17 6.23
CA LEU A 121 2.46 -14.32 6.14
C LEU A 121 3.60 -14.23 7.15
N ALA A 122 4.21 -13.06 7.31
CA ALA A 122 5.27 -12.85 8.30
C ALA A 122 4.76 -13.06 9.74
N ALA A 123 3.54 -12.59 10.05
CA ALA A 123 2.91 -12.84 11.35
C ALA A 123 2.54 -14.32 11.54
N GLY A 124 2.08 -15.00 10.48
CA GLY A 124 1.75 -16.42 10.50
C GLY A 124 2.97 -17.32 10.71
N ASP A 125 4.09 -17.04 10.05
CA ASP A 125 5.33 -17.80 10.17
C ASP A 125 5.82 -17.88 11.62
N ARG A 126 5.69 -16.77 12.36
CA ARG A 126 5.99 -16.70 13.80
C ARG A 126 5.14 -17.65 14.67
N MET A 127 3.98 -18.07 14.16
CA MET A 127 3.05 -19.01 14.78
C MET A 127 3.07 -20.41 14.13
N GLY A 128 3.99 -20.65 13.19
CA GLY A 128 4.05 -21.90 12.41
C GLY A 128 2.98 -22.03 11.32
N CYS A 129 2.25 -20.94 11.01
CA CYS A 129 1.26 -20.90 9.95
C CYS A 129 1.85 -20.29 8.67
N GLY A 130 2.40 -21.13 7.80
CA GLY A 130 3.04 -20.71 6.55
C GLY A 130 2.09 -20.46 5.37
N ARG A 131 0.77 -20.55 5.57
CA ARG A 131 -0.22 -20.37 4.50
C ARG A 131 -1.33 -19.41 4.92
N LEU A 132 -1.66 -18.51 4.00
CA LEU A 132 -2.83 -17.64 4.08
C LEU A 132 -3.97 -18.33 3.34
N GLU A 133 -4.90 -18.91 4.09
CA GLU A 133 -6.09 -19.58 3.54
C GLU A 133 -6.95 -18.56 2.80
N GLU A 134 -7.21 -17.42 3.43
CA GLU A 134 -7.87 -16.28 2.82
C GLU A 134 -7.43 -14.96 3.45
N LEU A 135 -7.52 -13.88 2.67
CA LEU A 135 -7.39 -12.51 3.16
C LEU A 135 -8.26 -11.59 2.33
N THR A 136 -9.20 -10.90 2.98
CA THR A 136 -10.05 -9.89 2.37
C THR A 136 -9.60 -8.50 2.80
N LEU A 137 -9.38 -7.61 1.84
CA LEU A 137 -9.03 -6.22 2.09
C LEU A 137 -10.32 -5.44 2.38
N GLN A 138 -10.46 -4.99 3.63
CA GLN A 138 -11.67 -4.36 4.16
C GLN A 138 -11.69 -2.86 3.84
N ALA A 139 -10.56 -2.18 4.04
CA ALA A 139 -10.42 -0.75 3.80
C ALA A 139 -9.01 -0.41 3.29
N PRO A 140 -8.87 0.56 2.37
CA PRO A 140 -7.57 1.04 1.94
C PRO A 140 -6.72 1.50 3.13
N LEU A 141 -5.42 1.23 3.09
CA LEU A 141 -4.46 1.77 4.04
C LEU A 141 -3.72 2.91 3.34
N VAL A 142 -4.13 4.14 3.62
CA VAL A 142 -3.54 5.35 3.04
C VAL A 142 -2.28 5.73 3.81
N LEU A 143 -1.19 6.00 3.08
CA LEU A 143 0.03 6.53 3.67
C LEU A 143 0.04 8.05 3.50
N PRO A 144 0.05 8.84 4.59
CA PRO A 144 0.06 10.29 4.47
C PRO A 144 1.40 10.79 3.92
N GLU A 145 1.36 11.88 3.15
CA GLU A 145 2.57 12.53 2.61
C GLU A 145 3.56 12.92 3.73
N THR A 146 3.02 13.30 4.89
CA THR A 146 3.80 13.67 6.07
C THR A 146 3.32 12.93 7.31
N GLY A 147 4.25 12.57 8.19
CA GLY A 147 3.95 11.76 9.37
C GLY A 147 4.02 10.27 9.09
N ALA A 148 3.22 9.49 9.82
CA ALA A 148 3.23 8.04 9.77
C ALA A 148 1.88 7.45 10.10
N VAL A 149 1.72 6.17 9.80
CA VAL A 149 0.62 5.33 10.28
C VAL A 149 1.16 4.31 11.28
N GLN A 150 0.40 4.09 12.34
CA GLN A 150 0.62 2.97 13.26
C GLN A 150 -0.08 1.75 12.67
N LEU A 151 0.60 0.61 12.72
CA LEU A 151 0.11 -0.67 12.21
C LEU A 151 0.02 -1.67 13.36
N GLN A 152 -1.05 -2.45 13.41
CA GLN A 152 -1.16 -3.65 14.24
C GLN A 152 -1.56 -4.85 13.39
N VAL A 153 -0.88 -5.97 13.60
CA VAL A 153 -1.26 -7.27 13.05
C VAL A 153 -1.52 -8.20 14.22
N SER A 154 -2.74 -8.71 14.35
CA SER A 154 -3.10 -9.65 15.40
C SER A 154 -3.37 -11.03 14.81
N VAL A 155 -2.78 -12.06 15.42
CA VAL A 155 -3.04 -13.46 15.10
C VAL A 155 -3.77 -14.10 16.29
N GLY A 156 -4.93 -14.69 15.99
CA GLY A 156 -5.80 -15.32 16.97
C GLY A 156 -5.31 -16.68 17.46
N GLU A 157 -6.06 -17.23 18.43
CA GLU A 157 -5.91 -18.61 18.88
C GLU A 157 -6.31 -19.58 17.76
N PRO A 158 -5.75 -20.79 17.74
CA PRO A 158 -6.15 -21.79 16.75
C PRO A 158 -7.57 -22.27 17.06
N ASP A 159 -8.37 -22.44 16.02
CA ASP A 159 -9.65 -23.15 16.10
C ASP A 159 -9.44 -24.67 16.24
N ALA A 160 -10.53 -25.45 16.23
CA ALA A 160 -10.47 -26.90 16.35
C ALA A 160 -9.70 -27.58 15.21
N GLU A 161 -9.59 -26.91 14.06
CA GLU A 161 -8.88 -27.36 12.86
C GLU A 161 -7.45 -26.78 12.76
N GLY A 162 -7.01 -26.01 13.77
CA GLY A 162 -5.69 -25.38 13.79
C GLY A 162 -5.60 -24.08 13.00
N ARG A 163 -6.71 -23.56 12.47
CA ARG A 163 -6.73 -22.29 11.73
C ARG A 163 -6.73 -21.11 12.69
N ARG A 164 -6.04 -20.04 12.33
CA ARG A 164 -5.93 -18.83 13.15
C ARG A 164 -6.48 -17.64 12.37
N THR A 165 -7.25 -16.78 13.05
CA THR A 165 -7.62 -15.50 12.46
C THR A 165 -6.40 -14.58 12.35
N VAL A 166 -6.36 -13.76 11.30
CA VAL A 166 -5.39 -12.66 11.16
C VAL A 166 -6.13 -11.38 10.84
N GLU A 167 -5.79 -10.30 11.54
CA GLU A 167 -6.39 -8.98 11.35
C GLU A 167 -5.28 -7.94 11.25
N ILE A 168 -5.38 -7.05 10.26
CA ILE A 168 -4.44 -5.95 10.05
C ILE A 168 -5.21 -4.64 10.23
N HIS A 169 -4.77 -3.86 11.20
CA HIS A 169 -5.33 -2.57 11.55
C HIS A 169 -4.31 -1.46 11.38
N SER A 170 -4.80 -0.28 11.02
CA SER A 170 -4.00 0.93 11.01
C SER A 170 -4.74 2.12 11.57
N ARG A 171 -3.98 3.13 11.95
CA ARG A 171 -4.48 4.48 12.22
C ARG A 171 -3.38 5.51 11.98
N PRO A 172 -3.72 6.76 11.65
CA PRO A 172 -2.75 7.85 11.62
C PRO A 172 -2.01 8.00 12.96
N GLU A 173 -0.71 8.30 12.93
CA GLU A 173 0.06 8.61 14.13
C GLU A 173 -0.29 10.00 14.69
N ARG A 174 -0.59 10.94 13.79
CA ARG A 174 -1.11 12.26 14.15
C ARG A 174 -2.49 12.07 14.79
N ASP A 175 -2.69 12.67 15.96
CA ASP A 175 -3.94 12.58 16.72
C ASP A 175 -4.35 11.14 17.12
N ALA A 176 -3.37 10.20 17.20
CA ALA A 176 -3.59 8.79 17.51
C ALA A 176 -4.31 8.50 18.85
N ALA A 177 -4.35 9.45 19.78
CA ALA A 177 -5.11 9.30 21.02
C ALA A 177 -6.64 9.33 20.80
N GLU A 178 -7.08 9.97 19.71
CA GLU A 178 -8.50 10.19 19.37
C GLU A 178 -8.91 9.39 18.11
N ALA A 179 -7.97 9.06 17.23
CA ALA A 179 -8.24 8.27 16.03
C ALA A 179 -8.57 6.80 16.32
N ALA A 180 -9.69 6.33 15.78
CA ALA A 180 -10.09 4.93 15.79
C ALA A 180 -9.17 4.07 14.89
N TRP A 181 -9.04 2.79 15.23
CA TRP A 181 -8.36 1.82 14.36
C TRP A 181 -9.27 1.44 13.19
N ALA A 182 -8.76 1.56 11.97
CA ALA A 182 -9.40 1.02 10.78
C ALA A 182 -8.95 -0.43 10.58
N CYS A 183 -9.90 -1.36 10.36
CA CYS A 183 -9.58 -2.71 9.91
C CYS A 183 -9.27 -2.65 8.41
N ASN A 184 -8.02 -2.88 8.04
CA ASN A 184 -7.57 -2.85 6.65
C ASN A 184 -7.67 -4.22 5.99
N ALA A 185 -7.43 -5.30 6.72
CA ALA A 185 -7.57 -6.66 6.21
C ALA A 185 -7.96 -7.65 7.32
N LEU A 186 -8.71 -8.67 6.93
CA LEU A 186 -9.16 -9.77 7.77
C LEU A 186 -9.01 -11.09 7.00
N GLY A 187 -8.54 -12.14 7.67
CA GLY A 187 -8.33 -13.43 7.02
C GLY A 187 -8.08 -14.58 7.99
N ALA A 188 -7.64 -15.70 7.41
CA ALA A 188 -7.31 -16.93 8.13
C ALA A 188 -5.96 -17.49 7.68
N LEU A 189 -5.19 -17.99 8.65
CA LEU A 189 -3.88 -18.59 8.50
C LEU A 189 -3.94 -20.08 8.86
N THR A 190 -3.19 -20.91 8.13
CA THR A 190 -3.09 -22.35 8.33
C THR A 190 -1.67 -22.85 8.16
N GLU A 191 -1.40 -24.10 8.57
CA GLU A 191 -0.12 -24.75 8.31
C GLU A 191 0.10 -25.00 6.82
N ALA A 192 1.28 -24.67 6.30
CA ALA A 192 1.60 -24.85 4.88
C ALA A 192 1.73 -26.32 4.45
N ALA A 193 2.07 -27.23 5.40
CA ALA A 193 2.40 -28.62 5.11
C ALA A 193 1.28 -29.42 4.42
N ALA A 194 0.03 -28.92 4.49
CA ALA A 194 -1.11 -29.54 3.83
C ALA A 194 -1.17 -29.29 2.30
N HIS A 195 -0.35 -28.37 1.75
CA HIS A 195 -0.45 -27.93 0.36
C HIS A 195 0.89 -28.06 -0.39
N PRO A 196 0.99 -28.93 -1.41
CA PRO A 196 2.22 -29.10 -2.17
C PRO A 196 2.51 -27.87 -3.04
N ALA A 197 3.81 -27.55 -3.17
CA ALA A 197 4.26 -26.53 -4.10
C ALA A 197 3.92 -26.88 -5.56
N PRO A 198 3.71 -25.88 -6.43
CA PRO A 198 3.64 -26.10 -7.87
C PRO A 198 4.88 -26.85 -8.39
N ALA A 199 4.72 -27.56 -9.51
CA ALA A 199 5.86 -28.15 -10.19
C ALA A 199 6.81 -27.03 -10.68
N ALA A 200 8.12 -27.27 -10.59
CA ALA A 200 9.11 -26.37 -11.17
C ALA A 200 8.84 -26.13 -12.67
N LEU A 201 9.18 -24.94 -13.15
CA LEU A 201 9.07 -24.61 -14.56
C LEU A 201 9.93 -25.57 -15.39
N GLY A 202 9.44 -25.90 -16.59
CA GLY A 202 10.24 -26.65 -17.56
C GLY A 202 11.47 -25.88 -18.02
N GLU A 203 12.41 -26.58 -18.68
CA GLU A 203 13.68 -26.00 -19.14
C GLU A 203 13.52 -24.83 -20.15
N VAL A 204 12.35 -24.73 -20.79
CA VAL A 204 12.09 -23.71 -21.82
C VAL A 204 11.22 -22.59 -21.26
N TRP A 205 11.76 -21.38 -21.26
CA TRP A 205 11.08 -20.15 -20.86
C TRP A 205 11.39 -19.00 -21.83
N PRO A 206 10.39 -18.23 -22.28
CA PRO A 206 8.94 -18.43 -22.09
C PRO A 206 8.44 -19.70 -22.82
N PRO A 207 7.20 -20.16 -22.61
CA PRO A 207 6.62 -21.25 -23.40
C PRO A 207 6.69 -20.95 -24.92
N GLN A 208 7.07 -21.94 -25.73
CA GLN A 208 7.31 -21.76 -27.18
C GLN A 208 6.08 -21.32 -27.97
N ASP A 209 4.89 -21.63 -27.44
CA ASP A 209 3.58 -21.32 -28.00
C ASP A 209 2.98 -20.01 -27.45
N ALA A 210 3.73 -19.28 -26.61
CA ALA A 210 3.34 -17.97 -26.12
C ALA A 210 3.84 -16.85 -27.06
N SER A 211 2.98 -15.89 -27.36
CA SER A 211 3.30 -14.71 -28.17
C SER A 211 3.72 -13.55 -27.28
N ALA A 212 4.78 -12.82 -27.66
CA ALA A 212 5.24 -11.66 -26.90
C ALA A 212 4.19 -10.54 -26.90
N VAL A 213 4.12 -9.80 -25.79
CA VAL A 213 3.30 -8.61 -25.60
C VAL A 213 4.21 -7.41 -25.41
N GLU A 214 3.88 -6.29 -26.06
CA GLU A 214 4.61 -5.03 -25.90
C GLU A 214 4.37 -4.43 -24.52
N VAL A 215 5.44 -4.08 -23.82
CA VAL A 215 5.39 -3.52 -22.45
C VAL A 215 6.01 -2.13 -22.32
N ASP A 216 6.61 -1.58 -23.38
CA ASP A 216 7.37 -0.32 -23.31
C ASP A 216 6.51 0.88 -22.86
N ALA A 217 5.28 0.99 -23.36
CA ALA A 217 4.32 2.05 -22.98
C ALA A 217 3.33 1.61 -21.89
N PHE A 218 3.58 0.47 -21.23
CA PHE A 218 2.63 -0.13 -20.31
C PHE A 218 2.34 0.77 -19.10
N TYR A 219 3.39 1.28 -18.46
CA TYR A 219 3.25 2.10 -17.26
C TYR A 219 2.69 3.50 -17.56
N ASP A 220 3.00 4.08 -18.72
CA ASP A 220 2.36 5.32 -19.17
C ASP A 220 0.83 5.12 -19.33
N GLY A 221 0.42 4.01 -19.94
CA GLY A 221 -1.01 3.67 -20.08
C GLY A 221 -1.70 3.33 -18.75
N LEU A 222 -0.97 2.83 -17.75
CA LEU A 222 -1.48 2.65 -16.39
C LEU A 222 -1.65 4.00 -15.68
N ALA A 223 -0.72 4.94 -15.86
CA ALA A 223 -0.83 6.29 -15.32
C ALA A 223 -2.06 7.04 -15.86
N ASP A 224 -2.37 6.89 -17.16
CA ASP A 224 -3.58 7.45 -17.77
C ASP A 224 -4.89 6.90 -17.14
N ARG A 225 -4.83 5.72 -16.52
CA ARG A 225 -5.94 5.08 -15.79
C ARG A 225 -5.92 5.40 -14.28
N GLY A 226 -4.95 6.19 -13.81
CA GLY A 226 -4.81 6.60 -12.42
C GLY A 226 -3.84 5.76 -11.60
N TYR A 227 -3.11 4.82 -12.18
CA TYR A 227 -2.05 4.09 -11.46
C TYR A 227 -0.73 4.87 -11.59
N GLU A 228 -0.38 5.62 -10.56
CA GLU A 228 0.80 6.47 -10.51
C GLU A 228 1.97 5.72 -9.86
N TYR A 229 2.36 4.58 -10.46
CA TYR A 229 3.44 3.75 -9.96
C TYR A 229 4.81 4.41 -10.18
N GLY A 230 5.59 4.53 -9.11
CA GLY A 230 6.99 4.96 -9.14
C GLY A 230 7.95 3.81 -9.45
N PRO A 231 9.26 4.11 -9.58
CA PRO A 231 10.26 3.17 -10.10
C PRO A 231 10.34 1.83 -9.39
N VAL A 232 10.08 1.76 -8.08
CA VAL A 232 10.14 0.50 -7.34
C VAL A 232 9.00 -0.46 -7.70
N PHE A 233 7.84 0.06 -8.09
CA PHE A 233 6.69 -0.74 -8.52
C PHE A 233 6.65 -0.98 -10.02
N GLN A 234 7.49 -0.30 -10.81
CA GLN A 234 7.60 -0.52 -12.25
C GLN A 234 8.50 -1.72 -12.61
N GLY A 235 8.19 -2.88 -12.02
CA GLY A 235 9.03 -4.08 -12.10
C GLY A 235 8.84 -4.95 -13.35
N LEU A 236 7.78 -4.76 -14.15
CA LEU A 236 7.48 -5.57 -15.32
C LEU A 236 8.49 -5.37 -16.45
N ARG A 237 9.16 -6.45 -16.86
CA ARG A 237 10.21 -6.40 -17.89
C ARG A 237 9.76 -6.99 -19.22
N ARG A 238 9.04 -8.10 -19.18
CA ARG A 238 8.58 -8.81 -20.37
C ARG A 238 7.27 -9.52 -20.06
N ALA A 239 6.41 -9.62 -21.06
CA ALA A 239 5.17 -10.40 -20.97
C ALA A 239 4.94 -11.20 -22.25
N TRP A 240 4.28 -12.34 -22.11
CA TRP A 240 3.84 -13.21 -23.19
C TRP A 240 2.45 -13.73 -22.89
N ARG A 241 1.72 -14.10 -23.94
CA ARG A 241 0.36 -14.59 -23.84
C ARG A 241 0.19 -15.88 -24.63
N ARG A 242 -0.53 -16.83 -24.02
CA ARG A 242 -0.97 -18.08 -24.65
C ARG A 242 -2.43 -18.33 -24.29
N GLY A 243 -3.34 -18.11 -25.25
CA GLY A 243 -4.77 -18.17 -24.96
C GLY A 243 -5.16 -17.14 -23.90
N ASP A 244 -5.65 -17.63 -22.75
CA ASP A 244 -6.00 -16.83 -21.57
C ASP A 244 -4.91 -16.83 -20.48
N GLU A 245 -3.81 -17.55 -20.70
CA GLU A 245 -2.65 -17.54 -19.80
C GLU A 245 -1.70 -16.39 -20.14
N VAL A 246 -1.18 -15.75 -19.10
CA VAL A 246 -0.15 -14.72 -19.20
C VAL A 246 1.12 -15.21 -18.51
N PHE A 247 2.25 -14.97 -19.15
CA PHE A 247 3.58 -15.21 -18.59
C PHE A 247 4.31 -13.89 -18.49
N ALA A 248 5.07 -13.67 -17.43
CA ALA A 248 5.84 -12.44 -17.29
C ALA A 248 7.18 -12.65 -16.59
N GLU A 249 8.13 -11.76 -16.88
CA GLU A 249 9.36 -11.59 -16.11
C GLU A 249 9.28 -10.24 -15.40
N VAL A 250 9.45 -10.25 -14.08
CA VAL A 250 9.47 -9.06 -13.23
C VAL A 250 10.75 -9.01 -12.42
N ALA A 251 11.26 -7.82 -12.14
CA ALA A 251 12.49 -7.64 -11.38
C ALA A 251 12.45 -6.35 -10.54
N LEU A 252 12.92 -6.45 -9.30
CA LEU A 252 13.16 -5.28 -8.46
C LEU A 252 14.27 -4.40 -9.05
N PRO A 253 14.22 -3.08 -8.83
CA PRO A 253 15.39 -2.23 -9.02
C PRO A 253 16.51 -2.60 -8.02
N GLU A 254 17.74 -2.26 -8.35
CA GLU A 254 18.94 -2.64 -7.59
C GLU A 254 18.88 -2.15 -6.12
N GLU A 255 18.35 -0.95 -5.90
CA GLU A 255 18.20 -0.36 -4.57
C GLU A 255 17.27 -1.18 -3.67
N ALA A 256 16.15 -1.68 -4.22
CA ALA A 256 15.19 -2.50 -3.48
C ALA A 256 15.65 -3.97 -3.33
N ALA A 257 16.46 -4.47 -4.28
CA ALA A 257 16.96 -5.84 -4.27
C ALA A 257 17.79 -6.18 -3.02
N ASN A 258 18.51 -5.21 -2.46
CA ASN A 258 19.29 -5.40 -1.24
C ASN A 258 18.45 -5.75 -0.01
N ALA A 259 17.20 -5.27 0.04
CA ALA A 259 16.27 -5.53 1.14
C ALA A 259 15.39 -6.76 0.91
N ALA A 260 15.41 -7.35 -0.29
CA ALA A 260 14.49 -8.43 -0.67
C ALA A 260 14.60 -9.66 0.25
N GLY A 261 15.79 -9.98 0.74
CA GLY A 261 16.02 -11.11 1.66
C GLY A 261 15.39 -10.97 3.04
N ALA A 262 14.89 -9.77 3.40
CA ALA A 262 14.18 -9.53 4.66
C ALA A 262 12.65 -9.71 4.54
N PHE A 263 12.16 -10.03 3.35
CA PHE A 263 10.76 -10.31 3.07
C PHE A 263 10.59 -11.76 2.61
N GLY A 264 9.40 -12.32 2.79
CA GLY A 264 8.98 -13.54 2.10
C GLY A 264 9.03 -13.31 0.59
N VAL A 265 8.20 -12.38 0.11
CA VAL A 265 8.35 -11.79 -1.23
C VAL A 265 8.26 -10.28 -1.09
N HIS A 266 9.23 -9.53 -1.60
CA HIS A 266 9.19 -8.06 -1.52
C HIS A 266 7.86 -7.53 -2.10
N PRO A 267 7.08 -6.71 -1.36
CA PRO A 267 5.72 -6.34 -1.78
C PRO A 267 5.65 -5.70 -3.18
N ALA A 268 6.62 -4.85 -3.53
CA ALA A 268 6.68 -4.25 -4.86
C ALA A 268 6.99 -5.27 -5.99
N LEU A 269 7.74 -6.34 -5.70
CA LEU A 269 8.00 -7.41 -6.67
C LEU A 269 6.75 -8.25 -6.89
N LEU A 270 6.05 -8.59 -5.81
CA LEU A 270 4.78 -9.29 -5.88
C LEU A 270 3.73 -8.44 -6.60
N ASP A 271 3.68 -7.14 -6.34
CA ASP A 271 2.73 -6.23 -6.99
C ASP A 271 3.00 -6.10 -8.49
N ALA A 272 4.27 -5.91 -8.89
CA ALA A 272 4.67 -5.91 -10.29
C ALA A 272 4.31 -7.21 -11.03
N ALA A 273 4.32 -8.36 -10.34
CA ALA A 273 3.85 -9.62 -10.91
C ALA A 273 2.36 -9.59 -11.26
N LEU A 274 1.53 -8.94 -10.44
CA LEU A 274 0.10 -8.77 -10.69
C LEU A 274 -0.18 -7.84 -11.86
N HIS A 275 0.71 -6.89 -12.18
CA HIS A 275 0.49 -5.96 -13.29
C HIS A 275 0.28 -6.69 -14.63
N ALA A 276 0.88 -7.87 -14.80
CA ALA A 276 0.71 -8.72 -15.97
C ALA A 276 -0.74 -9.20 -16.20
N MET A 277 -1.61 -9.16 -15.19
CA MET A 277 -3.05 -9.47 -15.34
C MET A 277 -3.75 -8.56 -16.37
N ASN A 278 -3.22 -7.35 -16.62
CA ASN A 278 -3.73 -6.44 -17.64
C ASN A 278 -3.64 -6.99 -19.07
N PHE A 279 -2.87 -8.07 -19.30
CA PHE A 279 -2.79 -8.73 -20.61
C PHE A 279 -3.72 -9.94 -20.74
N ALA A 280 -4.37 -10.35 -19.64
CA ALA A 280 -5.35 -11.43 -19.65
C ALA A 280 -6.67 -10.97 -20.28
N SER A 281 -7.33 -11.85 -21.04
CA SER A 281 -8.55 -11.55 -21.83
C SER A 281 -9.72 -10.98 -21.02
N ALA A 282 -9.71 -11.14 -19.70
CA ALA A 282 -10.84 -10.87 -18.82
C ALA A 282 -10.97 -9.39 -18.36
N THR A 283 -10.00 -8.52 -18.68
CA THR A 283 -9.99 -7.12 -18.20
C THR A 283 -10.63 -6.16 -19.20
N GLY A 284 -11.94 -6.32 -19.43
CA GLY A 284 -12.72 -5.49 -20.37
C GLY A 284 -13.29 -4.18 -19.78
N GLY A 285 -12.92 -3.81 -18.55
CA GLY A 285 -13.41 -2.61 -17.87
C GLY A 285 -12.53 -1.38 -18.09
N SER A 286 -13.12 -0.20 -18.13
CA SER A 286 -12.39 1.09 -18.15
C SER A 286 -11.91 1.54 -16.77
N GLY A 287 -12.19 0.77 -15.72
CA GLY A 287 -11.87 1.12 -14.34
C GLY A 287 -10.45 0.77 -13.90
N THR A 288 -10.22 1.02 -12.61
CA THR A 288 -8.97 0.80 -11.87
C THR A 288 -9.16 -0.37 -10.89
N PRO A 289 -9.14 -1.63 -11.37
CA PRO A 289 -9.25 -2.79 -10.50
C PRO A 289 -8.03 -2.89 -9.57
N LEU A 290 -8.30 -3.12 -8.27
CA LEU A 290 -7.29 -3.40 -7.26
C LEU A 290 -7.53 -4.78 -6.64
N PRO A 291 -6.48 -5.46 -6.13
CA PRO A 291 -6.62 -6.64 -5.30
C PRO A 291 -7.65 -6.44 -4.18
N PHE A 292 -8.59 -7.38 -4.04
CA PHE A 292 -9.65 -7.31 -3.03
C PHE A 292 -9.65 -8.53 -2.12
N ALA A 293 -9.58 -9.74 -2.68
CA ALA A 293 -9.56 -10.97 -1.90
C ALA A 293 -8.52 -11.96 -2.44
N TRP A 294 -7.75 -12.53 -1.52
CA TRP A 294 -6.71 -13.52 -1.78
C TRP A 294 -7.14 -14.84 -1.19
N THR A 295 -6.92 -15.94 -1.91
CA THR A 295 -7.16 -17.30 -1.40
C THR A 295 -5.95 -18.17 -1.67
N GLY A 296 -5.54 -18.92 -0.65
CA GLY A 296 -4.52 -19.96 -0.78
C GLY A 296 -3.14 -19.41 -1.14
N VAL A 297 -2.70 -18.34 -0.46
CA VAL A 297 -1.35 -17.82 -0.67
C VAL A 297 -0.36 -18.67 0.13
N THR A 298 0.62 -19.25 -0.56
CA THR A 298 1.66 -20.08 0.06
C THR A 298 3.03 -19.62 -0.41
N LEU A 299 3.95 -19.46 0.55
CA LEU A 299 5.34 -19.10 0.32
C LEU A 299 6.19 -20.37 0.30
N HIS A 300 7.02 -20.53 -0.73
CA HIS A 300 7.86 -21.70 -0.97
C HIS A 300 9.36 -21.39 -0.82
N ALA A 301 9.75 -20.14 -1.12
CA ALA A 301 11.12 -19.64 -0.97
C ALA A 301 11.11 -18.13 -0.68
N VAL A 302 12.22 -17.60 -0.14
CA VAL A 302 12.36 -16.19 0.24
C VAL A 302 13.50 -15.50 -0.50
N GLY A 303 13.49 -14.17 -0.51
CA GLY A 303 14.61 -13.36 -1.03
C GLY A 303 14.74 -13.29 -2.54
N ALA A 304 13.69 -13.65 -3.29
CA ALA A 304 13.66 -13.47 -4.72
C ALA A 304 13.73 -11.97 -5.10
N THR A 305 14.58 -11.65 -6.07
CA THR A 305 14.70 -10.29 -6.65
C THR A 305 14.18 -10.21 -8.08
N VAL A 306 13.98 -11.37 -8.71
CA VAL A 306 13.44 -11.56 -10.05
C VAL A 306 12.44 -12.71 -9.97
N LEU A 307 11.27 -12.55 -10.60
CA LEU A 307 10.28 -13.61 -10.73
C LEU A 307 9.93 -13.88 -12.19
N ARG A 308 9.75 -15.16 -12.49
CA ARG A 308 8.96 -15.65 -13.61
C ARG A 308 7.55 -15.92 -13.11
N VAL A 309 6.56 -15.37 -13.81
CA VAL A 309 5.18 -15.33 -13.37
C VAL A 309 4.33 -16.08 -14.38
N ARG A 310 3.42 -16.92 -13.90
CA ARG A 310 2.37 -17.54 -14.70
C ARG A 310 1.03 -17.17 -14.09
N ILE A 311 0.14 -16.59 -14.89
CA ILE A 311 -1.21 -16.19 -14.51
C ILE A 311 -2.17 -16.96 -15.39
N ALA A 312 -3.17 -17.60 -14.78
CA ALA A 312 -4.21 -18.33 -15.46
C ALA A 312 -5.58 -18.00 -14.83
N PRO A 313 -6.68 -18.02 -15.60
CA PRO A 313 -8.00 -17.82 -15.05
C PRO A 313 -8.37 -18.93 -14.05
N ASP A 314 -9.07 -18.55 -12.97
CA ASP A 314 -9.82 -19.45 -12.10
C ASP A 314 -11.31 -19.26 -12.41
N ASP A 315 -11.79 -19.98 -13.43
CA ASP A 315 -13.17 -19.90 -13.91
C ASP A 315 -14.20 -20.26 -12.84
N ALA A 316 -13.83 -21.11 -11.87
CA ALA A 316 -14.75 -21.53 -10.80
C ALA A 316 -15.09 -20.37 -9.86
N ARG A 317 -14.18 -19.40 -9.70
CA ARG A 317 -14.33 -18.26 -8.79
C ARG A 317 -14.45 -16.91 -9.50
N GLY A 318 -14.34 -16.87 -10.82
CA GLY A 318 -14.28 -15.62 -11.58
C GLY A 318 -13.06 -14.78 -11.21
N ALA A 319 -11.94 -15.45 -10.92
CA ALA A 319 -10.71 -14.88 -10.38
C ALA A 319 -9.51 -15.31 -11.24
N VAL A 320 -8.28 -15.03 -10.78
CA VAL A 320 -7.05 -15.52 -11.42
C VAL A 320 -6.15 -16.23 -10.41
N GLY A 321 -5.54 -17.34 -10.83
CA GLY A 321 -4.44 -17.97 -10.11
C GLY A 321 -3.10 -17.40 -10.54
N VAL A 322 -2.15 -17.32 -9.60
CA VAL A 322 -0.80 -16.79 -9.85
C VAL A 322 0.24 -17.75 -9.31
N GLU A 323 1.18 -18.16 -10.15
CA GLU A 323 2.33 -18.97 -9.79
C GLU A 323 3.62 -18.17 -10.02
N LEU A 324 4.47 -18.12 -9.01
CA LEU A 324 5.68 -17.32 -8.99
C LEU A 324 6.89 -18.23 -8.84
N PHE A 325 7.85 -18.07 -9.73
CA PHE A 325 9.07 -18.87 -9.79
C PHE A 325 10.29 -17.95 -9.81
N ASP A 326 11.42 -18.44 -9.32
CA ASP A 326 12.68 -17.73 -9.47
C ASP A 326 13.23 -17.85 -10.90
N GLN A 327 14.39 -17.22 -11.15
CA GLN A 327 15.07 -17.28 -12.44
C GLN A 327 15.53 -18.69 -12.86
N THR A 328 15.61 -19.63 -11.90
CA THR A 328 15.97 -21.03 -12.15
C THR A 328 14.75 -21.92 -12.40
N GLY A 329 13.55 -21.39 -12.18
CA GLY A 329 12.28 -22.09 -12.36
C GLY A 329 11.76 -22.78 -11.11
N LEU A 330 12.38 -22.55 -9.94
CA LEU A 330 11.89 -23.10 -8.67
C LEU A 330 10.75 -22.26 -8.11
N PRO A 331 9.71 -22.87 -7.51
CA PRO A 331 8.59 -22.13 -6.91
C PRO A 331 9.06 -21.18 -5.81
N VAL A 332 8.57 -19.95 -5.85
CA VAL A 332 8.77 -18.93 -4.82
C VAL A 332 7.49 -18.72 -4.02
N ALA A 333 6.36 -18.55 -4.69
CA ALA A 333 5.06 -18.40 -4.06
C ALA A 333 3.93 -18.79 -5.02
N SER A 334 2.76 -19.11 -4.49
CA SER A 334 1.56 -19.42 -5.26
C SER A 334 0.34 -18.75 -4.64
N VAL A 335 -0.59 -18.32 -5.47
CA VAL A 335 -1.90 -17.77 -5.12
C VAL A 335 -2.93 -18.59 -5.89
N GLU A 336 -3.80 -19.30 -5.18
CA GLU A 336 -4.81 -20.13 -5.83
C GLU A 336 -5.85 -19.28 -6.55
N SER A 337 -6.28 -18.19 -5.92
CA SER A 337 -7.26 -17.28 -6.48
C SER A 337 -7.05 -15.86 -5.95
N LEU A 338 -7.07 -14.89 -6.87
CA LEU A 338 -7.06 -13.46 -6.62
C LEU A 338 -8.28 -12.82 -7.27
N ALA A 339 -9.17 -12.25 -6.44
CA ALA A 339 -10.30 -11.45 -6.90
C ALA A 339 -9.94 -9.97 -6.90
N LEU A 340 -10.35 -9.27 -7.95
CA LEU A 340 -10.13 -7.83 -8.12
C LEU A 340 -11.45 -7.07 -7.96
N ARG A 341 -11.37 -5.83 -7.48
CA ARG A 341 -12.51 -4.93 -7.38
C ARG A 341 -12.12 -3.55 -7.89
N GLU A 342 -13.00 -2.93 -8.68
CA GLU A 342 -12.81 -1.53 -9.08
C GLU A 342 -12.93 -0.61 -7.85
N VAL A 343 -12.07 0.41 -7.81
CA VAL A 343 -12.11 1.45 -6.80
C VAL A 343 -12.29 2.81 -7.47
N SER A 344 -13.19 3.61 -6.92
CA SER A 344 -13.45 4.98 -7.37
C SER A 344 -12.59 5.99 -6.60
N PRO A 345 -12.22 7.14 -7.20
CA PRO A 345 -11.48 8.20 -6.50
C PRO A 345 -12.19 8.68 -5.22
N GLU A 346 -13.53 8.74 -5.23
CA GLU A 346 -14.33 9.15 -4.08
C GLU A 346 -14.15 8.20 -2.89
N GLN A 347 -14.05 6.89 -3.13
CA GLN A 347 -13.81 5.90 -2.08
C GLN A 347 -12.43 6.04 -1.42
N LEU A 348 -11.44 6.58 -2.15
CA LEU A 348 -10.10 6.84 -1.61
C LEU A 348 -10.05 8.15 -0.81
N ALA A 349 -10.85 9.15 -1.19
CA ALA A 349 -10.92 10.44 -0.49
C ALA A 349 -11.62 10.34 0.89
N VAL A 350 -12.58 9.43 1.05
CA VAL A 350 -13.33 9.24 2.32
C VAL A 350 -12.45 8.70 3.46
N ALA A 351 -11.29 8.10 3.15
CA ALA A 351 -10.36 7.60 4.17
C ALA A 351 -9.71 8.71 5.03
N ASP A 352 -9.82 9.98 4.61
CA ASP A 352 -9.32 11.15 5.34
C ASP A 352 -10.38 11.76 6.30
N ASP A 353 -11.64 11.29 6.25
CA ASP A 353 -12.77 11.92 6.95
C ASP A 353 -13.50 10.90 7.86
N ALA A 354 -12.84 10.55 8.96
CA ALA A 354 -13.31 9.56 9.94
C ALA A 354 -14.59 9.99 10.73
N ASP A 355 -15.15 11.17 10.46
CA ASP A 355 -16.32 11.75 11.15
C ASP A 355 -17.56 11.90 10.24
N SER A 356 -17.71 11.04 9.24
CA SER A 356 -18.91 11.03 8.39
C SER A 356 -20.12 10.40 9.11
N LEU A 357 -21.25 11.11 9.14
CA LEU A 357 -22.55 10.57 9.54
C LEU A 357 -23.14 9.74 8.39
N PHE A 358 -23.38 8.46 8.63
CA PHE A 358 -24.03 7.58 7.66
C PHE A 358 -25.56 7.60 7.84
N GLU A 359 -26.29 7.66 6.73
CA GLU A 359 -27.74 7.44 6.68
C GLU A 359 -28.03 6.05 6.11
N VAL A 360 -28.97 5.34 6.73
CA VAL A 360 -29.43 4.04 6.22
C VAL A 360 -30.47 4.27 5.15
N GLU A 361 -30.07 4.11 3.89
CA GLU A 361 -31.00 4.09 2.75
C GLU A 361 -31.37 2.66 2.38
N TRP A 362 -32.65 2.30 2.53
CA TRP A 362 -33.17 1.01 2.10
C TRP A 362 -33.56 1.06 0.63
N VAL A 363 -32.81 0.35 -0.21
CA VAL A 363 -33.15 0.13 -1.62
C VAL A 363 -33.88 -1.20 -1.80
N SER A 364 -34.95 -1.17 -2.60
CA SER A 364 -35.69 -2.38 -2.97
C SER A 364 -34.79 -3.27 -3.82
N ALA A 365 -34.63 -4.53 -3.41
CA ALA A 365 -33.88 -5.50 -4.20
C ALA A 365 -34.55 -5.67 -5.56
N ALA A 366 -33.76 -5.74 -6.64
CA ALA A 366 -34.28 -6.06 -7.95
C ALA A 366 -35.01 -7.41 -7.87
N ASP A 367 -36.31 -7.40 -8.16
CA ASP A 367 -37.18 -8.56 -8.05
C ASP A 367 -36.58 -9.75 -8.80
N GLY A 368 -36.02 -10.69 -8.05
CA GLY A 368 -35.73 -12.03 -8.53
C GLY A 368 -37.06 -12.75 -8.74
N GLY A 369 -37.76 -12.41 -9.82
CA GLY A 369 -38.96 -13.10 -10.32
C GLY A 369 -39.91 -13.57 -9.21
N SER A 370 -40.38 -12.67 -8.37
CA SER A 370 -41.57 -12.96 -7.58
C SER A 370 -42.73 -12.98 -8.58
N ALA A 371 -43.32 -14.16 -8.79
CA ALA A 371 -44.60 -14.25 -9.49
C ALA A 371 -45.55 -13.22 -8.86
N GLU A 372 -46.25 -12.43 -9.69
CA GLU A 372 -47.25 -11.47 -9.22
C GLU A 372 -47.99 -12.08 -8.03
N ALA A 373 -47.72 -11.57 -6.84
CA ALA A 373 -48.49 -11.92 -5.66
C ALA A 373 -49.87 -11.31 -5.90
N GLY A 374 -50.70 -12.02 -6.64
CA GLY A 374 -52.11 -11.72 -6.80
C GLY A 374 -52.68 -11.49 -5.41
N ALA A 375 -53.53 -10.46 -5.26
CA ALA A 375 -54.08 -10.03 -3.99
C ALA A 375 -54.47 -11.24 -3.11
N VAL A 376 -53.66 -11.52 -2.09
CA VAL A 376 -53.93 -12.61 -1.16
C VAL A 376 -55.05 -12.13 -0.26
N SER A 377 -56.26 -12.62 -0.51
CA SER A 377 -57.40 -12.42 0.37
C SER A 377 -57.29 -13.39 1.55
N TRP A 378 -57.22 -12.86 2.76
CA TRP A 378 -57.23 -13.64 3.99
C TRP A 378 -58.65 -13.72 4.54
N ALA A 379 -59.03 -14.87 5.08
CA ALA A 379 -60.27 -15.07 5.83
C ALA A 379 -59.94 -15.42 7.27
N VAL A 380 -60.74 -14.91 8.22
CA VAL A 380 -60.59 -15.14 9.66
C VAL A 380 -61.58 -16.21 10.10
N LEU A 381 -61.09 -17.24 10.79
CA LEU A 381 -61.92 -18.26 11.43
C LEU A 381 -62.04 -17.95 12.93
N GLY A 382 -63.26 -17.77 13.43
CA GLY A 382 -63.57 -17.49 14.83
C GLY A 382 -63.61 -16.01 15.25
N ASP A 383 -64.03 -15.76 16.49
CA ASP A 383 -64.40 -14.42 16.99
C ASP A 383 -63.20 -13.65 17.60
N GLY A 384 -62.09 -13.57 16.87
CA GLY A 384 -60.86 -12.90 17.30
C GLY A 384 -60.74 -11.43 16.87
N PRO A 385 -59.84 -10.65 17.49
CA PRO A 385 -59.66 -9.21 17.19
C PRO A 385 -59.14 -8.91 15.77
N LEU A 386 -58.76 -9.94 15.00
CA LEU A 386 -58.40 -9.83 13.58
C LEU A 386 -59.63 -9.78 12.65
N ALA A 387 -60.85 -9.91 13.18
CA ALA A 387 -62.09 -9.83 12.42
C ALA A 387 -62.38 -8.44 11.82
N GLU A 388 -61.71 -7.39 12.28
CA GLU A 388 -61.82 -6.05 11.69
C GLU A 388 -60.93 -5.93 10.45
N GLY A 389 -61.38 -6.50 9.33
CA GLY A 389 -60.77 -6.28 8.01
C GLY A 389 -60.74 -7.46 7.03
N GLY A 390 -61.15 -8.66 7.45
CA GLY A 390 -61.24 -9.86 6.61
C GLY A 390 -62.64 -10.46 6.58
N GLU A 391 -62.92 -11.35 5.61
CA GLU A 391 -64.16 -12.15 5.64
C GLU A 391 -64.09 -13.16 6.79
N VAL A 392 -65.12 -13.19 7.65
CA VAL A 392 -65.16 -14.03 8.86
C VAL A 392 -66.06 -15.24 8.65
N PHE A 393 -65.57 -16.43 9.02
CA PHE A 393 -66.32 -17.68 8.99
C PHE A 393 -66.41 -18.31 10.39
N ALA A 394 -67.53 -18.97 10.70
CA ALA A 394 -67.73 -19.67 11.97
C ALA A 394 -66.89 -20.96 12.03
N ASP A 395 -66.38 -21.27 13.22
CA ASP A 395 -65.69 -22.54 13.49
C ASP A 395 -66.72 -23.70 13.37
N VAL A 396 -66.36 -24.79 12.67
CA VAL A 396 -67.26 -25.94 12.42
C VAL A 396 -67.12 -26.98 13.51
#